data_AF-A0A1M5VRQ9-F1
#
_entry.id   AF-A0A1M5VRQ9-F1
#
_cell.length_a   1.000
_cell.length_b   1.000
_cell.length_c   1.000
_cell.angle_alpha   90.00
_cell.angle_beta   90.00
_cell.angle_gamma   90.00
#
_symmetry.space_group_name_H-M   'P 1'
#
loop_
_entity.id
_entity.type
_entity.pdbx_description
1 polymer ?
#
loop_
_entity_poly.entity_id
_entity_poly.type
_entity_poly.pdbx_seq_one_letter_code
_entity_poly.pdbx_strand_id
1 'polypeptide(L)'
;MTDPLEQILAPAVVERAMSIYESFRDRQHADIVQARKALTRHVYGLICGGETSGERLTVSGLTYLKQLERERQTVRRKLGNR
;
A
#
# COMPACT_ATOMS: atom_id res chain seq x y z
N MET A 1 16.33 -6.77 16.52
CA MET A 1 17.08 -6.95 15.26
C MET A 1 16.06 -7.13 14.17
N THR A 2 15.98 -6.22 13.20
CA THR A 2 15.04 -6.32 12.06
C THR A 2 15.50 -7.45 11.17
N ASP A 3 14.62 -8.40 10.85
CA ASP A 3 14.97 -9.60 10.07
C ASP A 3 15.57 -9.15 8.71
N PRO A 4 16.66 -9.74 8.22
CA PRO A 4 17.18 -9.46 6.87
C PRO A 4 16.11 -9.58 5.77
N LEU A 5 15.12 -10.46 5.96
CA LEU A 5 13.96 -10.58 5.10
C LEU A 5 13.10 -9.31 5.14
N GLU A 6 12.84 -8.72 6.30
CA GLU A 6 12.10 -7.45 6.41
C GLU A 6 12.80 -6.31 5.65
N GLN A 7 14.13 -6.26 5.72
CA GLN A 7 14.93 -5.19 5.10
C GLN A 7 14.99 -5.30 3.57
N ILE A 8 14.82 -6.49 3.00
CA ILE A 8 14.91 -6.73 1.55
C ILE A 8 13.52 -6.93 0.92
N LEU A 9 12.67 -7.72 1.56
CA LEU A 9 11.35 -8.10 1.04
C LEU A 9 10.38 -6.93 1.11
N ALA A 10 10.36 -6.16 2.21
CA ALA A 10 9.39 -5.09 2.39
C ALA A 10 9.56 -3.99 1.32
N PRO A 11 10.77 -3.47 1.02
CA PRO A 11 10.96 -2.50 -0.06
C PRO A 11 10.56 -3.07 -1.43
N ALA A 12 10.97 -4.30 -1.74
CA ALA A 12 10.67 -4.93 -3.03
C ALA A 12 9.17 -5.12 -3.27
N VAL A 13 8.43 -5.54 -2.24
CA VAL A 13 6.96 -5.68 -2.32
C VAL A 13 6.30 -4.31 -2.46
N VAL A 14 6.74 -3.31 -1.69
CA VAL A 14 6.19 -1.95 -1.75
C VAL A 14 6.37 -1.37 -3.14
N GLU A 15 7.55 -1.49 -3.74
CA GLU A 15 7.84 -1.02 -5.10
C GLU A 15 6.96 -1.72 -6.14
N ARG A 16 6.87 -3.06 -6.07
CA ARG A 16 6.04 -3.84 -6.99
C ARG A 16 4.57 -3.45 -6.91
N ALA A 17 4.01 -3.39 -5.70
CA ALA A 17 2.62 -3.04 -5.50
C ALA A 17 2.34 -1.58 -5.90
N MET A 18 3.25 -0.64 -5.62
CA MET A 18 3.11 0.75 -6.07
C MET A 18 3.18 0.89 -7.58
N SER A 19 4.10 0.18 -8.26
CA SER A 19 4.19 0.22 -9.73
C SER A 19 2.90 -0.26 -10.39
N ILE A 20 2.33 -1.37 -9.91
CA ILE A 20 1.02 -1.87 -10.37
C ILE A 20 -0.10 -0.89 -10.02
N TYR A 21 -0.10 -0.35 -8.81
CA TYR A 21 -1.12 0.60 -8.40
C TYR A 21 -1.10 1.85 -9.29
N GLU A 22 0.06 2.46 -9.48
CA GLU A 22 0.29 3.66 -10.30
C GLU A 22 -0.11 3.42 -11.77
N SER A 23 0.14 2.25 -12.34
CA SER A 23 -0.18 1.95 -13.75
C SER A 23 -1.67 1.98 -14.10
N PHE A 24 -2.57 1.79 -13.12
CA PHE A 24 -4.01 1.73 -13.39
C PHE A 24 -4.66 3.08 -13.75
N ARG A 25 -4.07 4.22 -13.36
CA ARG A 25 -4.61 5.56 -13.63
C ARG A 25 -3.64 6.66 -13.20
N ASP A 26 -3.73 7.81 -13.86
CA ASP A 26 -3.05 9.02 -13.43
C ASP A 26 -3.62 9.50 -12.07
N ARG A 27 -2.73 9.84 -11.13
CA ARG A 27 -3.06 10.22 -9.76
C ARG A 27 -2.22 11.41 -9.35
N GLN A 28 -2.80 12.23 -8.49
CA GLN A 28 -2.09 13.35 -7.89
C GLN A 28 -0.90 12.84 -7.07
N HIS A 29 0.23 13.55 -7.15
CA HIS A 29 1.46 13.16 -6.44
C HIS A 29 1.24 12.97 -4.92
N ALA A 30 0.44 13.84 -4.30
CA ALA A 30 0.08 13.72 -2.89
C ALA A 30 -0.62 12.40 -2.54
N ASP A 31 -1.46 11.88 -3.45
CA ASP A 31 -2.18 10.62 -3.28
C ASP A 31 -1.22 9.43 -3.34
N ILE A 32 -0.24 9.49 -4.24
CA ILE A 32 0.81 8.48 -4.40
C ILE A 32 1.69 8.42 -3.16
N VAL A 33 2.14 9.57 -2.65
CA VAL A 33 2.96 9.66 -1.43
C VAL A 33 2.22 9.12 -0.22
N GLN A 34 0.94 9.48 -0.04
CA GLN A 34 0.12 8.95 1.05
C GLN A 34 -0.11 7.45 0.93
N ALA A 35 -0.43 6.95 -0.27
CA ALA A 35 -0.62 5.53 -0.55
C ALA A 35 0.64 4.72 -0.24
N ARG A 36 1.81 5.19 -0.69
CA ARG A 36 3.10 4.56 -0.42
C ARG A 36 3.38 4.46 1.08
N LYS A 37 3.22 5.57 1.80
CA LYS A 37 3.43 5.60 3.27
C LYS A 37 2.51 4.62 4.01
N ALA A 38 1.24 4.54 3.61
CA ALA A 38 0.28 3.63 4.21
C ALA A 38 0.62 2.17 3.87
N LEU A 39 0.96 1.89 2.62
CA LEU A 39 1.34 0.56 2.15
C LEU A 39 2.59 0.04 2.85
N THR A 40 3.64 0.87 2.99
CA THR A 40 4.86 0.48 3.70
C THR A 40 4.52 -0.01 5.11
N ARG A 41 3.73 0.76 5.87
CA ARG A 41 3.32 0.35 7.23
C ARG A 41 2.55 -0.97 7.23
N HIS A 42 1.65 -1.16 6.26
CA HIS A 42 0.88 -2.40 6.12
C HIS A 42 1.77 -3.62 5.84
N VAL A 43 2.68 -3.51 4.88
CA VAL A 43 3.60 -4.62 4.50
C VAL A 43 4.52 -4.98 5.66
N TYR A 44 5.10 -4.01 6.36
CA TYR A 44 5.90 -4.28 7.56
C TYR A 44 5.08 -4.98 8.65
N GLY A 45 3.83 -4.56 8.87
CA GLY A 45 2.94 -5.23 9.83
C GLY A 45 2.67 -6.70 9.48
N LEU A 46 2.50 -7.03 8.20
CA LEU A 46 2.31 -8.40 7.75
C LEU A 46 3.56 -9.27 7.95
N ILE A 47 4.75 -8.72 7.64
CA ILE A 47 6.01 -9.47 7.80
C ILE A 47 6.31 -9.70 9.28
N CYS A 48 6.10 -8.70 10.14
CA CYS A 48 6.19 -8.87 11.59
C CYS A 48 5.16 -9.90 12.13
N GLY A 49 4.04 -10.09 11.42
CA GLY A 49 3.05 -11.13 11.69
C GLY A 49 3.42 -12.52 11.18
N GLY A 50 4.58 -12.67 10.52
CA GLY A 50 5.12 -13.93 10.00
C GLY A 50 4.83 -14.20 8.52
N GLU A 51 4.20 -13.28 7.80
CA GLU A 51 3.99 -13.44 6.35
C GLU A 51 5.27 -13.11 5.58
N THR A 52 5.84 -14.10 4.90
CA THR A 52 7.08 -13.97 4.13
C THR A 52 6.89 -14.24 2.64
N SER A 53 5.68 -14.61 2.21
CA SER A 53 5.39 -14.83 0.79
C SER A 53 5.26 -13.50 0.06
N GLY A 54 6.23 -13.17 -0.78
CA GLY A 54 6.23 -11.95 -1.59
C GLY A 54 4.95 -11.78 -2.44
N GLU A 55 4.38 -12.88 -2.95
CA GLU A 55 3.11 -12.83 -3.69
C GLU A 55 1.93 -12.45 -2.80
N ARG A 56 1.77 -13.10 -1.64
CA ARG A 56 0.70 -12.79 -0.70
C ARG A 56 0.80 -11.37 -0.17
N LEU A 57 2.02 -10.92 0.13
CA LEU A 57 2.27 -9.54 0.56
C LEU A 57 1.90 -8.54 -0.55
N THR A 58 2.22 -8.84 -1.80
CA THR A 58 1.85 -7.99 -2.95
C THR A 58 0.33 -7.92 -3.12
N VAL A 59 -0.36 -9.06 -3.11
CA VAL A 59 -1.83 -9.12 -3.24
C VAL A 59 -2.52 -8.43 -2.08
N SER A 60 -2.05 -8.65 -0.84
CA SER A 60 -2.55 -7.97 0.35
C SER A 60 -2.33 -6.46 0.27
N GLY A 61 -1.14 -6.03 -0.18
CA GLY A 61 -0.82 -4.62 -0.41
C GLY A 61 -1.73 -3.96 -1.45
N LEU A 62 -1.97 -4.61 -2.59
CA LEU A 62 -2.89 -4.11 -3.62
C LEU A 62 -4.34 -4.03 -3.14
N THR A 63 -4.78 -5.03 -2.38
CA THR A 63 -6.12 -5.05 -1.76
C THR A 63 -6.28 -3.89 -0.80
N TYR A 64 -5.29 -3.66 0.07
CA TYR A 64 -5.27 -2.55 1.01
C TYR A 64 -5.29 -1.18 0.33
N LEU A 65 -4.49 -1.00 -0.74
CA LEU A 65 -4.50 0.24 -1.54
C LEU A 65 -5.88 0.52 -2.16
N LYS A 66 -6.55 -0.51 -2.67
CA LYS A 66 -7.91 -0.38 -3.23
C LYS A 66 -8.93 0.00 -2.15
N GLN A 67 -8.80 -0.52 -0.94
CA GLN A 67 -9.65 -0.15 0.19
C GLN A 67 -9.43 1.31 0.60
N LEU A 68 -8.17 1.74 0.79
CA LEU A 68 -7.82 3.13 1.11
C LEU A 68 -8.39 4.11 0.09
N GLU A 69 -8.35 3.75 -1.19
CA GLU A 69 -8.91 4.59 -2.24
C GLU A 69 -10.43 4.77 -2.08
N ARG A 70 -11.17 3.69 -1.79
CA ARG A 70 -12.63 3.73 -1.55
C ARG A 70 -12.96 4.58 -0.33
N GLU A 71 -12.18 4.47 0.73
CA GLU A 71 -12.34 5.28 1.95
C GLU A 71 -12.11 6.77 1.64
N ARG A 72 -11.05 7.11 0.90
CA ARG A 72 -10.75 8.49 0.47
C ARG A 72 -11.85 9.06 -0.41
N GLN A 73 -12.39 8.29 -1.36
CA GLN A 73 -13.52 8.70 -2.19
C GLN A 73 -14.77 8.97 -1.36
N THR A 74 -15.03 8.12 -0.36
CA THR A 74 -16.16 8.28 0.56
C THR A 74 -16.02 9.56 1.39
N VAL A 75 -14.82 9.83 1.92
CA VAL A 75 -14.53 11.05 2.67
C VAL A 75 -14.67 12.30 1.80
N ARG A 76 -14.10 12.30 0.58
CA ARG A 76 -14.22 13.44 -0.35
C ARG A 76 -15.68 13.74 -0.72
N ARG A 77 -16.50 12.71 -0.93
CA ARG A 77 -17.95 12.86 -1.19
C ARG A 77 -18.69 13.49 -0.01
N LYS A 78 -18.35 13.13 1.23
CA LYS A 78 -18.97 13.70 2.44
C LYS A 78 -18.57 15.17 2.69
N LEU A 79 -17.36 15.57 2.26
CA LEU A 79 -16.86 16.95 2.41
C LEU A 79 -17.38 17.91 1.33
N GLY A 80 -17.67 17.42 0.12
CA GLY A 80 -18.20 18.23 -0.98
C GLY A 80 -19.72 18.44 -0.97
N ASN A 81 -20.43 17.92 0.04
CA ASN A 81 -21.90 17.99 0.14
C ASN A 81 -22.36 18.84 1.34
N ARG A 82 -21.61 19.91 1.66
CA ARG A 82 -21.95 20.92 2.68
C ARG A 82 -21.96 22.29 2.05
#